data_AF-A0A7J4RKC1-F1
#
_entry.id   AF-A0A7J4RKC1-F1
#
_cell.length_a   1.000
_cell.length_b   1.000
_cell.length_c   1.000
_cell.angle_alpha   90.00
_cell.angle_beta   90.00
_cell.angle_gamma   90.00
#
_symmetry.space_group_name_H-M   'P 1'
#
loop_
_entity.id
_entity.type
_entity.pdbx_description
1 polymer ?
#
loop_
_entity_poly.entity_id
_entity_poly.type
_entity_poly.pdbx_seq_one_letter_code
_entity_poly.pdbx_strand_id
1 'polypeptide(L)'
;MSRAVLSWVVERLDAGERVALASVIEAKGSVPGKPGAKLAVSSTGERFGTVGGAGLELRIEKGLLDLLSKSKSDMRKTGGKIENFILYKEGKGQEQVALDSLCG
;
A
#
# COMPACT_ATOMS: atom_id res chain seq x y z
N MET A 1 7.67 -11.33 7.37
CA MET A 1 7.23 -10.72 6.09
C MET A 1 8.11 -9.57 5.61
N SER A 2 8.56 -8.64 6.45
CA SER A 2 9.38 -7.48 6.02
C SER A 2 10.59 -7.82 5.14
N ARG A 3 11.37 -8.86 5.49
CA ARG A 3 12.52 -9.29 4.68
C ARG A 3 12.11 -9.70 3.27
N ALA A 4 11.05 -10.50 3.13
CA ALA A 4 10.57 -10.97 1.83
C ALA A 4 10.11 -9.80 0.94
N VAL A 5 9.44 -8.80 1.52
CA VAL A 5 9.02 -7.61 0.76
C VAL A 5 10.22 -6.81 0.28
N LEU A 6 11.24 -6.62 1.12
CA LEU A 6 12.46 -5.92 0.72
C LEU A 6 13.27 -6.70 -0.32
N SER A 7 13.35 -8.03 -0.21
CA SER A 7 13.97 -8.87 -1.24
C SER A 7 13.26 -8.71 -2.58
N TRP A 8 11.93 -8.78 -2.59
CA TRP A 8 11.13 -8.56 -3.80
C TRP A 8 11.35 -7.16 -4.40
N VAL A 9 11.42 -6.11 -3.56
CA VAL A 9 11.73 -4.76 -4.01
C VAL A 9 13.09 -4.71 -4.72
N VAL A 10 14.12 -5.31 -4.14
CA VAL A 10 15.47 -5.36 -4.76
C VAL A 10 15.42 -6.10 -6.09
N GLU A 11 14.75 -7.25 -6.16
CA GLU A 11 14.62 -8.02 -7.41
C GLU A 11 13.94 -7.22 -8.53
N ARG A 12 12.89 -6.44 -8.22
CA ARG A 12 12.23 -5.57 -9.21
C ARG A 12 13.14 -4.40 -9.63
N LEU A 13 13.88 -3.82 -8.69
CA LEU A 13 14.84 -2.76 -9.00
C LEU A 13 15.97 -3.27 -9.90
N ASP A 14 16.47 -4.48 -9.66
CA ASP A 14 17.48 -5.15 -10.49
C ASP A 14 16.96 -5.44 -11.91
N ALA A 15 15.65 -5.67 -12.05
CA ALA A 15 14.97 -5.79 -13.34
C ALA A 15 14.75 -4.43 -14.07
N GLY A 16 15.20 -3.31 -13.48
CA GLY A 16 15.05 -1.97 -14.05
C GLY A 16 13.67 -1.35 -13.83
N GLU A 17 12.84 -1.95 -12.98
CA GLU A 17 11.52 -1.42 -12.66
C GLU A 17 11.61 -0.31 -11.60
N ARG A 18 10.62 0.59 -11.60
CA ARG A 18 10.42 1.51 -10.48
C ARG A 18 9.53 0.82 -9.45
N VAL A 19 9.81 1.02 -8.17
CA VAL A 19 9.04 0.43 -7.07
C VAL A 19 8.62 1.52 -6.10
N ALA A 20 7.35 1.48 -5.68
CA ALA A 20 6.81 2.27 -4.58
C ALA A 20 6.48 1.35 -3.40
N LEU A 21 6.83 1.77 -2.20
CA LEU A 21 6.72 0.98 -0.98
C LEU A 21 5.96 1.77 0.10
N ALA A 22 4.96 1.14 0.70
CA ALA A 22 4.32 1.61 1.92
C ALA A 22 4.79 0.77 3.12
N SER A 23 4.90 1.42 4.29
CA SER A 23 5.11 0.74 5.55
C SER A 23 4.20 1.35 6.62
N VAL A 24 3.58 0.51 7.44
CA VAL A 24 2.89 0.97 8.65
C VAL A 24 3.97 1.47 9.62
N ILE A 25 3.91 2.75 10.00
CA ILE A 25 4.89 3.36 10.92
C ILE A 25 4.40 3.33 12.37
N GLU A 26 3.10 3.49 12.58
CA GLU A 26 2.44 3.50 13.88
C GLU A 26 1.04 2.91 13.72
N ALA A 27 0.55 2.26 14.78
CA ALA A 27 -0.79 1.69 14.84
C ALA A 27 -1.31 1.84 16.28
N LYS A 28 -2.56 2.28 16.44
CA LYS A 28 -3.24 2.38 17.75
C LYS A 28 -4.58 1.65 17.70
N GLY A 29 -4.92 0.95 18.78
CA GLY A 29 -6.15 0.17 18.88
C GLY A 29 -6.12 -1.13 18.06
N SER A 30 -7.30 -1.64 17.73
CA SER A 30 -7.47 -2.93 17.04
C SER A 30 -7.49 -2.75 15.52
N VAL A 31 -6.34 -2.42 14.93
CA VAL A 31 -6.16 -2.27 13.48
C VAL A 31 -5.49 -3.52 12.86
N PRO A 32 -5.82 -3.89 11.61
CA PRO A 32 -5.32 -5.12 10.96
C PRO A 32 -3.83 -5.08 10.59
N GLY A 33 -3.20 -3.91 10.60
CA GLY A 33 -1.79 -3.70 10.27
C GLY A 33 -0.92 -3.42 11.48
N LYS A 34 0.08 -4.26 11.75
CA LYS A 34 1.09 -3.99 12.78
C LYS A 34 2.19 -3.05 12.24
N PRO A 35 2.80 -2.22 13.09
CA PRO A 35 3.97 -1.44 12.70
C PRO A 35 5.04 -2.32 12.04
N GLY A 36 5.58 -1.82 10.95
CA GLY A 36 6.54 -2.52 10.12
C GLY A 36 5.94 -3.39 9.01
N ALA A 37 4.62 -3.62 8.96
CA ALA A 37 3.95 -4.24 7.81
C ALA A 37 4.19 -3.42 6.53
N LYS A 38 4.35 -4.09 5.39
CA LYS A 38 4.78 -3.45 4.13
C LYS A 38 4.02 -3.99 2.94
N LEU A 39 3.71 -3.09 2.02
CA LEU A 39 3.16 -3.38 0.69
C LEU A 39 4.01 -2.64 -0.33
N ALA A 40 4.49 -3.36 -1.34
CA ALA A 40 5.23 -2.81 -2.46
C ALA A 40 4.44 -2.99 -3.76
N VAL A 41 4.57 -2.04 -4.67
CA VAL A 41 4.01 -2.08 -6.02
C VAL A 41 5.09 -1.66 -7.01
N SER A 42 5.24 -2.38 -8.11
CA SER A 42 6.19 -2.02 -9.17
C SER A 42 5.51 -1.26 -10.32
N SER A 43 6.31 -0.67 -11.20
CA SER A 43 5.82 0.05 -12.37
C SER A 43 5.09 -0.82 -13.39
N THR A 44 5.18 -2.15 -13.28
CA THR A 44 4.41 -3.10 -14.09
C THR A 44 3.01 -3.37 -13.51
N GLY A 45 2.74 -2.89 -12.29
CA GLY A 45 1.49 -3.13 -11.56
C GLY A 45 1.52 -4.38 -10.68
N GLU A 46 2.62 -5.13 -10.65
CA GLU A 46 2.77 -6.23 -9.70
C GLU A 46 2.88 -5.71 -8.27
N ARG A 47 2.30 -6.45 -7.32
CA ARG A 47 2.31 -6.10 -5.90
C ARG A 47 2.80 -7.25 -5.02
N PHE A 48 3.48 -6.91 -3.93
CA PHE A 48 3.95 -7.90 -2.96
C PHE A 48 3.88 -7.37 -1.52
N GLY A 49 3.44 -8.23 -0.60
CA GLY A 49 3.23 -7.88 0.80
C GLY A 49 1.80 -7.42 1.11
N THR A 50 1.63 -6.94 2.34
CA THR A 50 0.35 -6.52 2.93
C THR A 50 0.63 -5.53 4.05
N VAL A 51 -0.20 -4.50 4.14
CA VAL A 51 -0.26 -3.58 5.29
C VAL A 51 -1.37 -3.96 6.28
N GLY A 52 -2.19 -4.96 5.95
CA GLY A 52 -3.31 -5.45 6.76
C GLY A 52 -4.64 -4.78 6.42
N GLY A 53 -5.65 -5.57 6.06
CA GLY A 53 -7.04 -5.16 5.85
C GLY A 53 -7.37 -4.76 4.40
N ALA A 54 -8.32 -5.46 3.77
CA ALA A 54 -8.63 -5.33 2.34
C ALA A 54 -8.99 -3.88 1.91
N GLY A 55 -9.81 -3.18 2.70
CA GLY A 55 -10.19 -1.79 2.40
C GLY A 55 -9.05 -0.77 2.54
N LEU A 56 -8.12 -1.00 3.48
CA LEU A 56 -6.94 -0.15 3.67
C LEU A 56 -5.92 -0.38 2.56
N GLU A 57 -5.72 -1.64 2.16
CA GLU A 57 -4.80 -2.03 1.10
C GLU A 57 -5.12 -1.37 -0.23
N LEU A 58 -6.39 -1.36 -0.65
CA LEU A 58 -6.81 -0.72 -1.90
C LEU A 58 -6.46 0.78 -1.95
N ARG A 59 -6.66 1.49 -0.83
CA ARG A 59 -6.32 2.92 -0.75
C ARG A 59 -4.82 3.15 -0.85
N ILE A 60 -4.03 2.33 -0.15
CA ILE A 60 -2.58 2.42 -0.16
C ILE A 60 -2.03 2.06 -1.54
N GLU A 61 -2.50 0.98 -2.15
CA GLU A 61 -2.10 0.55 -3.49
C GLU A 61 -2.35 1.65 -4.52
N LYS A 62 -3.53 2.27 -4.51
CA LYS A 62 -3.83 3.42 -5.38
C LYS A 62 -2.85 4.58 -5.13
N GLY A 63 -2.51 4.86 -3.88
CA GLY A 63 -1.51 5.88 -3.52
C GLY A 63 -0.10 5.54 -4.03
N LEU A 64 0.30 4.27 -4.00
CA LEU A 64 1.59 3.81 -4.53
C LEU A 64 1.64 3.92 -6.05
N LEU A 65 0.55 3.57 -6.75
CA LEU A 65 0.44 3.75 -8.20
C LEU A 65 0.48 5.24 -8.60
N ASP A 66 -0.16 6.13 -7.84
CA ASP A 66 -0.06 7.58 -8.05
C ASP A 66 1.37 8.10 -7.84
N LEU A 67 2.13 7.52 -6.91
CA LEU A 67 3.55 7.87 -6.78
C LEU A 67 4.34 7.41 -8.01
N LEU A 68 4.06 6.22 -8.55
CA LEU A 68 4.75 5.71 -9.73
C LEU A 68 4.40 6.47 -11.03
N SER A 69 3.21 7.05 -11.12
CA SER A 69 2.78 7.83 -12.29
C SER A 69 3.49 9.17 -12.43
N LYS A 70 3.99 9.74 -11.31
CA LYS A 70 4.68 11.03 -11.29
C LYS A 70 6.04 10.99 -11.97
N SER A 71 6.46 12.14 -12.47
CA SER A 71 7.76 12.30 -13.12
C SER A 71 8.91 12.10 -12.12
N LYS A 72 10.06 11.64 -12.61
CA LYS A 72 11.28 11.50 -11.76
C LYS A 72 11.70 12.84 -11.14
N SER A 73 11.47 13.96 -11.83
CA SER A 73 11.76 15.31 -11.33
C SER A 73 10.86 15.69 -10.16
N ASP A 74 9.57 15.37 -10.23
CA ASP A 74 8.63 15.67 -9.14
C ASP A 74 8.91 14.80 -7.93
N MET A 75 9.19 13.50 -8.16
CA MET A 75 9.47 12.57 -7.08
C MET A 75 10.75 12.91 -6.31
N ARG A 76 11.77 13.48 -6.97
CA ARG A 76 12.98 13.96 -6.30
C ARG A 76 12.72 15.12 -5.34
N LYS A 77 11.67 15.91 -5.60
CA LYS A 77 11.29 17.04 -4.74
C LYS A 77 10.39 16.61 -3.60
N THR A 78 9.46 15.68 -3.85
CA THR A 78 8.46 15.26 -2.86
C THR A 78 8.91 14.07 -2.01
N GLY A 79 9.64 13.10 -2.59
CA GLY A 79 10.21 11.92 -1.93
C GLY A 79 9.21 10.86 -1.45
N GLY A 80 8.11 11.27 -0.84
CA GLY A 80 7.06 10.41 -0.30
C GLY A 80 6.02 11.22 0.47
N LYS A 81 5.17 10.54 1.24
CA LYS A 81 4.18 11.15 2.13
C LYS A 81 3.91 10.28 3.34
N ILE A 82 3.47 10.90 4.44
CA ILE A 82 2.94 10.22 5.62
C ILE A 82 1.43 10.48 5.65
N GLU A 83 0.64 9.41 5.76
CA GLU A 83 -0.81 9.50 5.83
C GLU A 83 -1.35 8.76 7.06
N ASN A 84 -2.34 9.36 7.72
CA ASN A 84 -3.02 8.76 8.85
C ASN A 84 -4.37 8.22 8.40
N PHE A 85 -4.66 6.96 8.74
CA PHE A 85 -5.92 6.31 8.44
C PHE A 85 -6.70 6.05 9.72
N ILE A 86 -7.96 6.50 9.75
CA ILE A 86 -8.91 6.16 10.81
C ILE A 86 -9.78 5.02 10.28
N LEU A 87 -9.65 3.85 10.91
CA LEU A 87 -10.43 2.66 10.55
C LEU A 87 -11.63 2.55 11.48
N TYR A 88 -12.82 2.65 10.93
CA TYR A 88 -14.05 2.33 11.65
C TYR A 88 -14.36 0.85 11.47
N LYS A 89 -14.70 0.17 12.57
CA LYS A 89 -15.16 -1.21 12.53
C LYS A 89 -16.54 -1.21 11.88
N GLU A 90 -16.68 -1.84 10.71
CA GLU A 90 -17.98 -1.91 10.05
C GLU A 90 -18.99 -2.65 10.93
N GLY A 91 -20.00 -1.87 11.32
CA GLY A 91 -21.23 -2.27 11.97
C GLY A 91 -22.20 -1.11 11.78
N LYS A 92 -22.69 -0.96 10.54
CA LYS A 92 -23.55 0.12 9.99
C LYS A 92 -22.82 1.38 9.50
N GLY A 93 -22.41 1.35 8.22
CA GLY A 93 -22.07 2.56 7.46
C GLY A 93 -22.87 2.55 6.16
N GLN A 94 -23.62 3.63 5.90
CA GLN A 94 -24.34 3.81 4.63
C GLN A 94 -23.36 3.83 3.44
N GLU A 95 -23.88 3.33 2.32
CA GLU A 95 -23.20 2.99 1.06
C GLU A 95 -22.31 4.07 0.42
N GLN A 96 -21.19 3.61 -0.16
CA GLN A 96 -20.71 3.82 -1.55
C GLN A 96 -19.20 3.49 -1.57
N VAL A 97 -18.65 2.50 -2.28
CA VAL A 97 -19.02 1.75 -3.48
C VAL A 97 -18.93 0.25 -3.13
N ALA A 98 -19.96 -0.52 -3.49
CA ALA A 98 -19.95 -1.96 -3.36
C ALA A 98 -18.78 -2.55 -4.17
N LEU A 99 -17.81 -3.15 -3.47
CA LEU A 99 -16.92 -4.11 -4.09
C LEU A 99 -17.68 -5.43 -4.04
N ASP A 100 -18.23 -5.84 -5.19
CA ASP A 100 -18.99 -7.07 -5.29
C ASP A 100 -18.17 -8.24 -4.74
N SER A 101 -18.68 -8.78 -3.64
CA SER A 101 -18.28 -10.03 -3.03
C SER A 101 -18.45 -11.16 -4.04
N LEU A 102 -17.42 -11.44 -4.84
CA LEU A 102 -17.31 -12.71 -5.55
C LEU A 102 -16.69 -13.75 -4.62
N CYS A 103 -17.51 -14.27 -3.72
CA CYS A 103 -17.27 -15.55 -3.07
C CYS A 103 -18.61 -16.32 -3.03
N GLY A 104 -18.79 -17.19 -4.04
CA GLY A 104 -19.42 -18.49 -3.81
C GLY A 104 -18.40 -19.46 -3.23
#